data_AF-A0A7X8EZU1-F1
#
_entry.id   AF-A0A7X8EZU1-F1
#
_cell.length_a   1.000
_cell.length_b   1.000
_cell.length_c   1.000
_cell.angle_alpha   90.00
_cell.angle_beta   90.00
_cell.angle_gamma   90.00
#
_symmetry.space_group_name_H-M   'P 1'
#
loop_
_entity.id
_entity.type
_entity.pdbx_description
1 polymer ?
#
loop_
_entity_poly.entity_id
_entity_poly.type
_entity_poly.pdbx_seq_one_letter_code
_entity_poly.pdbx_strand_id
1 'polypeptide(L)' 'MLSRLYSVTLEGIDGILCEVEVDVSRGGFEKPVIVGLPDTAV' A
#
# COMPACT_ATOMS: atom_id res chain seq x y z
N MET A 1 -3.10 13.78 2.26
CA MET A 1 -1.82 13.86 3.00
C MET A 1 -1.02 12.69 2.50
N LEU A 2 0.11 12.98 1.86
CA LEU A 2 0.93 11.95 1.24
C LEU A 2 1.89 11.38 2.26
N SER A 3 1.77 10.08 2.52
CA SER A 3 2.67 9.31 3.38
C SER A 3 3.35 8.24 2.54
N ARG A 4 4.68 8.10 2.72
CA ARG A 4 5.50 7.08 2.05
C ARG A 4 6.08 6.14 3.09
N LEU A 5 5.97 4.84 2.86
CA LEU A 5 6.55 3.81 3.71
C LEU A 5 7.27 2.77 2.86
N TYR A 6 8.30 2.16 3.45
CA TYR A 6 8.99 1.02 2.87
C TYR A 6 8.42 -0.25 3.49
N SER A 7 8.11 -1.22 2.65
CA SER A 7 7.64 -2.55 3.03
C SER A 7 8.43 -3.62 2.27
N VAL A 8 8.16 -4.88 2.57
CA VAL A 8 8.73 -6.03 1.85
C VAL A 8 7.58 -6.91 1.40
N THR A 9 7.51 -7.19 0.10
CA THR A 9 6.58 -8.17 -0.46
C THR A 9 7.31 -9.50 -0.66
N LEU A 10 6.59 -10.61 -0.52
CA LEU A 10 7.12 -11.94 -0.79
C LEU A 10 6.66 -12.41 -2.17
N GLU A 11 7.61 -12.66 -3.06
CA GLU A 11 7.37 -13.36 -4.31
C GLU A 11 7.94 -14.78 -4.19
N GLY A 12 7.07 -15.74 -3.84
CA GLY A 12 7.50 -17.08 -3.47
C GLY A 12 8.27 -17.08 -2.13
N ILE A 13 9.59 -17.29 -2.17
CA ILE A 13 10.48 -17.25 -1.01
C ILE A 13 11.38 -16.01 -0.97
N ASP A 14 11.32 -15.19 -2.03
CA ASP A 14 12.18 -14.03 -2.17
C ASP A 14 11.50 -12.79 -1.58
N GLY A 15 12.22 -12.09 -0.72
CA GLY A 15 11.81 -10.81 -0.15
C GLY A 15 12.19 -9.66 -1.07
N ILE A 16 11.20 -8.96 -1.61
CA ILE A 16 11.38 -7.82 -2.51
C ILE A 16 11.00 -6.54 -1.77
N LEU A 17 11.94 -5.59 -1.68
CA LEU A 17 11.67 -4.29 -1.10
C LEU A 17 10.67 -3.53 -1.99
N CYS A 18 9.57 -3.06 -1.40
CA CYS A 18 8.57 -2.25 -2.08
C CYS A 18 8.35 -0.92 -1.36
N GLU A 19 8.10 0.11 -2.14
CA GLU A 19 7.68 1.41 -1.62
C GLU A 19 6.16 1.53 -1.78
N VAL A 20 5.49 1.95 -0.70
CA VAL A 20 4.05 2.17 -0.68
C VAL A 20 3.76 3.64 -0.40
N GLU A 21 3.00 4.24 -1.29
CA GLU A 21 2.51 5.61 -1.17
C GLU A 21 1.03 5.60 -0.83
N VAL A 22 0.65 6.37 0.18
CA VAL A 22 -0.74 6.51 0.64
C VAL A 22 -1.10 7.98 0.63
N ASP A 23 -2.15 8.34 -0.10
CA ASP A 23 -2.77 9.66 0.02
C ASP A 23 -4.04 9.58 0.87
N VAL A 24 -4.00 10.23 2.02
CA VAL A 24 -5.15 10.33 2.93
C VAL A 24 -5.90 11.63 2.67
N SER A 25 -7.08 11.57 2.03
CA SER A 25 -7.97 12.71 1.89
C SER A 25 -8.54 13.12 3.26
N ARG A 26 -8.79 14.43 3.48
CA ARG A 26 -9.24 14.96 4.78
C ARG A 26 -10.70 14.67 5.11
N GLY A 27 -11.46 14.02 4.23
CA GLY A 27 -12.90 13.81 4.38
C GLY A 27 -13.33 12.42 3.95
N GLY A 28 -14.01 11.73 4.85
CA GLY A 28 -14.74 10.47 4.59
C GLY A 28 -13.90 9.21 4.77
N PHE A 29 -14.44 8.25 5.54
CA PHE A 29 -14.05 6.84 5.51
C PHE A 29 -14.54 6.19 4.20
N GLU A 30 -14.12 6.72 3.06
CA GLU A 30 -14.36 6.06 1.78
C GLU A 30 -13.49 4.81 1.66
N LYS A 31 -13.95 3.84 0.87
CA LYS A 31 -13.17 2.62 0.64
C LYS A 31 -11.81 3.00 0.03
N PRO A 32 -10.69 2.51 0.58
CA PRO A 32 -9.39 2.79 0.01
C PRO A 32 -9.36 2.24 -1.43
N VAL A 33 -8.81 3.04 -2.35
CA VAL A 33 -8.53 2.57 -3.71
C VAL A 33 -7.10 2.05 -3.71
N ILE A 34 -6.96 0.73 -3.83
CA ILE A 34 -5.66 0.06 -3.86
C ILE A 34 -5.26 -0.19 -5.31
N VAL A 35 -4.04 0.20 -5.67
CA VAL A 35 -3.47 0.03 -7.00
C VAL A 35 -2.15 -0.73 -6.89
N GLY A 36 -1.97 -1.77 -7.69
CA GLY A 36 -0.72 -2.55 -7.74
C GLY A 36 -0.49 -3.50 -6.55
N LEU A 37 -1.36 -3.47 -5.54
CA LEU A 37 -1.37 -4.42 -4.41
C LEU A 37 -2.71 -5.17 -4.37
N PRO A 38 -2.73 -6.43 -3.90
CA PRO A 38 -3.97 -7.15 -3.69
C PRO A 38 -4.78 -6.49 -2.56
N ASP A 39 -6.05 -6.21 -2.85
CA ASP A 39 -6.99 -5.45 -2.00
C ASP A 39 -7.14 -6.02 -0.57
N THR A 40 -6.80 -7.29 -0.37
CA THR A 40 -6.94 -8.02 0.92
C THR A 40 -5.64 -8.14 1.71
N ALA A 41 -4.49 -7.78 1.13
CA ALA A 41 -3.17 -8.04 1.70
C ALA A 41 -2.53 -6.81 2.37
N VAL A 42 -3.22 -5.68 2.38
CA VAL A 42 -2.80 -4.42 3.01
C VAL A 42 -3.57 -4.21 4.31
#